data_AF-A0A011U1D9-F1
#
_entry.id   AF-A0A011U1D9-F1
#
_cell.length_a   1.000
_cell.length_b   1.000
_cell.length_c   1.000
_cell.angle_alpha   90.00
_cell.angle_beta   90.00
_cell.angle_gamma   90.00
#
_symmetry.space_group_name_H-M   'P 1'
#
loop_
_entity.id
_entity.type
_entity.pdbx_description
1 polymer ?
#
loop_
_entity_poly.entity_id
_entity_poly.type
_entity_poly.pdbx_seq_one_letter_code
_entity_poly.pdbx_strand_id
1 'polypeptide(L)'
;MVATVLRLRYRILGNTLARRPWQLVGFCFGILWALGILTSVIAGLVAVAVFQGLDGARAVAIIGGSALLLGWVLGPVLVTGMDTTVDADKLAPFPLSTRQIMLALTATGLTGIPGIATAIAALATIALWVRWPLAAAIALVCVALAVLTCVVASRLVSALSGGMGANRRGREFIGTIVLILLIMAGPIVTGTLALTSTADVRDRIPRIADVLGWTPIGAVWAVPADVAAGQGVSAVARLLIAAATLAALWLLWARALRGAVTTPRQRAAKVARSGALGLFGRMPTGGVGATWARSLTAWLRDPRYLRQLLIVPLFPLLFAFTSGIDGFMFSSSAVLVALVLCLSGYTDVSYDGTAFASVLATGIRGRDDRLGRLLGAASIGIPLIVLLAVVTTAVGGRLEHLPGILGASLGLVLGGYGVSAVSSALLVTPVAAPGDSPFKSVPGQTFLTGLLVFVVMGACLVIGAPAIAFAVAGFITGAAVWGWVALVVGIVVGGGAAVLGVWLGGRTLDRTGPDLLQRIRAFPTT
;
A
#
# COMPACT_ATOMS: atom_id res chain seq x y z
N MET A 1 -29.85 -4.55 18.24
CA MET A 1 -29.10 -4.98 17.03
C MET A 1 -27.68 -4.42 16.99
N VAL A 2 -27.48 -3.10 16.89
CA VAL A 2 -26.13 -2.48 16.80
C VAL A 2 -25.22 -2.92 17.96
N ALA A 3 -25.71 -2.87 19.19
CA ALA A 3 -24.98 -3.33 20.38
C ALA A 3 -24.55 -4.81 20.28
N THR A 4 -25.38 -5.68 19.69
CA THR A 4 -25.08 -7.10 19.51
C THR A 4 -23.94 -7.31 18.52
N VAL A 5 -23.98 -6.59 17.39
CA VAL A 5 -22.92 -6.64 16.35
C VAL A 5 -21.59 -6.15 16.93
N LEU A 6 -21.61 -5.05 17.68
CA LEU A 6 -20.41 -4.52 18.34
C LEU A 6 -19.85 -5.50 19.37
N ARG A 7 -20.71 -6.07 20.23
CA ARG A 7 -20.30 -7.06 21.23
C ARG A 7 -19.67 -8.28 20.58
N LEU A 8 -20.21 -8.73 19.45
CA LEU A 8 -19.71 -9.87 18.70
C LEU A 8 -18.34 -9.56 18.06
N ARG A 9 -18.17 -8.37 17.47
CA ARG A 9 -16.87 -7.91 16.94
C ARG A 9 -15.78 -7.86 18.01
N TYR A 10 -16.05 -7.21 19.14
CA TYR A 10 -15.07 -7.10 20.23
C TYR A 10 -14.75 -8.45 20.86
N ARG A 11 -15.74 -9.35 20.98
CA ARG A 11 -15.50 -10.73 21.43
C ARG A 11 -14.62 -11.50 20.45
N ILE A 12 -14.85 -11.39 19.15
CA ILE A 12 -14.00 -12.03 18.14
C ILE A 12 -12.58 -11.48 18.22
N LEU A 13 -12.42 -10.16 18.34
CA LEU A 13 -11.11 -9.52 18.48
C LEU A 13 -10.39 -10.02 19.74
N GLY A 14 -11.07 -10.00 20.89
CA GLY A 14 -10.54 -10.49 22.16
C GLY A 14 -10.14 -11.97 22.10
N ASN A 15 -11.01 -12.83 21.56
CA ASN A 15 -10.72 -14.26 21.41
C ASN A 15 -9.56 -14.53 20.45
N THR A 16 -9.41 -13.73 19.41
CA THR A 16 -8.32 -13.84 18.43
C THR A 16 -6.99 -13.45 19.05
N LEU A 17 -6.95 -12.32 19.75
CA LEU A 17 -5.76 -11.83 20.45
C LEU A 17 -5.34 -12.76 21.60
N ALA A 18 -6.31 -13.27 22.39
CA ALA A 18 -6.04 -14.16 23.52
C ALA A 18 -5.46 -15.52 23.09
N ARG A 19 -5.90 -16.06 21.95
CA ARG A 19 -5.44 -17.37 21.45
C ARG A 19 -4.06 -17.34 20.79
N ARG A 20 -3.54 -16.16 20.42
CA ARG A 20 -2.31 -16.05 19.63
C ARG A 20 -1.42 -14.92 20.17
N PRO A 21 -0.46 -15.20 21.07
CA PRO A 21 0.32 -14.17 21.78
C PRO A 21 1.12 -13.26 20.85
N TRP A 22 1.64 -13.77 19.74
CA TRP A 22 2.33 -12.95 18.74
C TRP A 22 1.41 -11.96 18.00
N GLN A 23 0.10 -12.25 17.90
CA GLN A 23 -0.88 -11.30 17.37
C GLN A 23 -1.11 -10.16 18.34
N LEU A 24 -1.15 -10.46 19.64
CA LEU A 24 -1.24 -9.46 20.70
C LEU A 24 -0.05 -8.50 20.66
N VAL A 25 1.17 -9.02 20.54
CA VAL A 25 2.39 -8.17 20.43
C VAL A 25 2.30 -7.25 19.22
N GLY A 26 1.98 -7.77 18.04
CA GLY A 26 1.81 -6.95 16.83
C GLY A 26 0.70 -5.91 16.96
N PHE A 27 -0.39 -6.25 17.65
CA PHE A 27 -1.48 -5.34 17.96
C PHE A 27 -1.04 -4.22 18.92
N CYS A 28 -0.27 -4.53 19.96
CA CYS A 28 0.29 -3.55 20.89
C CYS A 28 1.23 -2.56 20.16
N PHE A 29 2.14 -3.05 19.32
CA PHE A 29 2.99 -2.16 18.51
C PHE A 29 2.17 -1.29 17.54
N GLY A 30 1.13 -1.87 16.92
CA GLY A 30 0.22 -1.11 16.06
C GLY A 30 -0.51 0.01 16.81
N ILE A 31 -0.97 -0.27 18.05
CA ILE A 31 -1.57 0.74 18.93
C ILE A 31 -0.55 1.80 19.33
N LEU A 32 0.65 1.41 19.73
CA LEU A 32 1.71 2.36 20.11
C LEU A 32 2.06 3.30 18.95
N TRP A 33 2.16 2.77 17.74
CA TRP A 33 2.42 3.58 16.55
C TRP A 33 1.24 4.51 16.22
N ALA A 34 0.00 4.02 16.29
CA ALA A 34 -1.19 4.83 16.10
C ALA A 34 -1.31 5.96 17.15
N LEU A 35 -0.99 5.65 18.42
CA LEU A 35 -0.92 6.63 19.50
C LEU A 35 0.18 7.66 19.23
N GLY A 36 1.38 7.24 18.80
CA GLY A 36 2.47 8.15 18.46
C GLY A 36 2.11 9.15 17.35
N ILE A 37 1.44 8.69 16.30
CA ILE A 37 0.92 9.59 15.24
C ILE A 37 -0.13 10.53 15.81
N LEU A 38 -1.08 10.01 16.58
CA LEU A 38 -2.15 10.81 17.18
C LEU A 38 -1.60 11.88 18.12
N THR A 39 -0.64 11.54 18.97
CA THR A 39 0.06 12.49 19.85
C THR A 39 0.79 13.55 19.05
N SER A 40 1.44 13.18 17.94
CA SER A 40 2.13 14.14 17.06
C SER A 40 1.15 15.12 16.40
N VAL A 41 -0.02 14.64 15.97
CA VAL A 41 -1.08 15.48 15.40
C VAL A 41 -1.65 16.44 16.45
N ILE A 42 -1.95 15.93 17.65
CA ILE A 42 -2.46 16.75 18.77
C ILE A 42 -1.43 17.81 19.15
N ALA A 43 -0.15 17.44 19.29
CA ALA A 43 0.94 18.37 19.58
C ALA A 43 1.06 19.46 18.49
N GLY A 44 0.93 19.09 17.22
CA GLY A 44 0.91 20.03 16.10
C GLY A 44 -0.28 21.01 16.17
N LEU A 45 -1.49 20.53 16.48
CA LEU A 45 -2.67 21.38 16.65
C LEU A 45 -2.52 22.34 17.82
N VAL A 46 -1.99 21.88 18.96
CA VAL A 46 -1.71 22.72 20.13
C VAL A 46 -0.65 23.77 19.79
N ALA A 47 0.43 23.39 19.09
CA ALA A 47 1.45 24.32 18.64
C ALA A 47 0.86 25.41 17.73
N VAL A 48 -0.03 25.06 16.80
CA VAL A 48 -0.73 26.03 15.95
C VAL A 48 -1.63 26.94 16.79
N ALA A 49 -2.39 26.40 17.76
CA ALA A 49 -3.24 27.19 18.64
C ALA A 49 -2.48 28.22 19.47
N VAL A 50 -1.24 27.90 19.88
CA VAL A 50 -0.39 28.75 20.72
C VAL A 50 0.42 29.76 19.88
N PHE A 51 1.04 29.30 18.79
CA PHE A 51 2.03 30.09 18.04
C PHE A 51 1.48 30.77 16.78
N GLN A 52 0.26 30.45 16.32
CA GLN A 52 -0.31 31.00 15.09
C GLN A 52 -1.57 31.84 15.36
N GLY A 53 -1.82 32.79 14.46
CA GLY A 53 -3.06 33.58 14.45
C GLY A 53 -4.24 32.83 13.82
N LEU A 54 -5.37 33.54 13.66
CA LEU A 54 -6.61 33.00 13.08
C LEU A 54 -6.40 32.38 11.69
N ASP A 55 -5.59 33.00 10.84
CA ASP A 55 -5.34 32.52 9.47
C ASP A 55 -4.58 31.19 9.44
N GLY A 56 -3.61 31.01 10.35
CA GLY A 56 -2.88 29.74 10.50
C GLY A 56 -3.78 28.63 11.01
N ALA A 57 -4.60 28.91 12.02
CA ALA A 57 -5.59 27.95 12.55
C ALA A 57 -6.62 27.54 11.49
N ARG A 58 -7.13 28.50 10.72
CA ARG A 58 -8.04 28.27 9.58
C ARG A 58 -7.42 27.36 8.52
N ALA A 59 -6.21 27.69 8.06
CA ALA A 59 -5.55 26.91 7.01
C ALA A 59 -5.28 25.46 7.46
N VAL A 60 -4.77 25.27 8.69
CA VAL A 60 -4.48 23.95 9.24
C VAL A 60 -5.76 23.12 9.41
N ALA A 61 -6.84 23.71 9.93
CA ALA A 61 -8.12 23.02 10.09
C ALA A 61 -8.69 22.57 8.74
N ILE A 62 -8.70 23.45 7.73
CA ILE A 62 -9.28 23.14 6.41
C ILE A 62 -8.43 22.14 5.65
N ILE A 63 -7.12 22.34 5.57
CA ILE A 63 -6.21 21.47 4.81
C ILE A 63 -6.09 20.11 5.50
N GLY A 64 -5.85 20.09 6.82
CA GLY A 64 -5.74 18.87 7.60
C GLY A 64 -7.04 18.07 7.62
N GLY A 65 -8.18 18.76 7.80
CA GLY A 65 -9.50 18.15 7.75
C GLY A 65 -9.88 17.61 6.37
N SER A 66 -9.48 18.31 5.30
CA SER A 66 -9.69 17.82 3.93
C SER A 66 -8.84 16.59 3.64
N ALA A 67 -7.58 16.60 4.08
CA ALA A 67 -6.69 15.44 3.97
C ALA A 67 -7.22 14.24 4.75
N LEU A 68 -7.83 14.47 5.92
CA LEU A 68 -8.48 13.43 6.73
C LEU A 68 -9.65 12.80 5.97
N LEU A 69 -10.55 13.60 5.38
CA LEU A 69 -11.67 13.08 4.60
C LEU A 69 -11.19 12.30 3.37
N LEU A 70 -10.19 12.83 2.65
CA LEU A 70 -9.55 12.15 1.53
C LEU A 70 -8.97 10.80 1.99
N GLY A 71 -8.28 10.75 3.13
CA GLY A 71 -7.78 9.49 3.71
C GLY A 71 -8.88 8.45 3.92
N TRP A 72 -10.07 8.85 4.37
CA TRP A 72 -11.22 7.94 4.55
C TRP A 72 -11.89 7.50 3.25
N VAL A 73 -11.92 8.36 2.23
CA VAL A 73 -12.40 8.02 0.88
C VAL A 73 -11.44 7.05 0.20
N LEU A 74 -10.14 7.29 0.33
CA LEU A 74 -9.08 6.51 -0.33
C LEU A 74 -8.77 5.21 0.42
N GLY A 75 -8.87 5.20 1.74
CA GLY A 75 -8.55 4.06 2.60
C GLY A 75 -9.15 2.74 2.11
N PRO A 76 -10.47 2.65 1.84
CA PRO A 76 -11.07 1.43 1.31
C PRO A 76 -10.55 0.99 -0.05
N VAL A 77 -10.18 1.93 -0.93
CA VAL A 77 -9.63 1.62 -2.26
C VAL A 77 -8.21 1.09 -2.13
N LEU A 78 -7.42 1.76 -1.29
CA LEU A 78 -6.01 1.47 -1.03
C LEU A 78 -5.80 0.25 -0.15
N VAL A 79 -6.74 -0.07 0.72
CA VAL A 79 -6.55 -1.07 1.78
C VAL A 79 -7.77 -2.00 1.84
N THR A 80 -8.15 -2.46 0.66
CA THR A 80 -9.25 -3.41 0.46
C THR A 80 -8.99 -4.72 1.21
N GLY A 81 -9.94 -5.14 2.05
CA GLY A 81 -9.96 -6.49 2.66
C GLY A 81 -9.43 -6.61 4.09
N MET A 82 -8.98 -5.53 4.75
CA MET A 82 -8.46 -5.59 6.12
C MET A 82 -9.51 -5.82 7.20
N ASP A 83 -10.78 -5.46 6.97
CA ASP A 83 -11.81 -5.54 8.00
C ASP A 83 -13.11 -6.15 7.45
N THR A 84 -13.09 -7.46 7.23
CA THR A 84 -14.27 -8.25 6.79
C THR A 84 -15.11 -8.74 7.97
N THR A 85 -14.85 -8.25 9.19
CA THR A 85 -15.52 -8.73 10.40
C THR A 85 -17.03 -8.49 10.35
N VAL A 86 -17.46 -7.37 9.74
CA VAL A 86 -18.87 -7.01 9.56
C VAL A 86 -19.03 -6.34 8.19
N ASP A 87 -19.42 -7.11 7.19
CA ASP A 87 -19.73 -6.63 5.83
C ASP A 87 -21.23 -6.74 5.54
N ALA A 88 -21.73 -5.88 4.65
CA ALA A 88 -23.11 -5.93 4.18
C ALA A 88 -23.46 -7.32 3.63
N ASP A 89 -22.52 -7.97 2.93
CA ASP A 89 -22.67 -9.32 2.37
C ASP A 89 -22.86 -10.40 3.46
N LYS A 90 -22.20 -10.25 4.62
CA LYS A 90 -22.34 -11.19 5.75
C LYS A 90 -23.63 -10.97 6.51
N LEU A 91 -24.20 -9.76 6.42
CA LEU A 91 -25.48 -9.40 7.03
C LEU A 91 -26.67 -9.62 6.08
N ALA A 92 -26.43 -9.79 4.77
CA ALA A 92 -27.45 -9.97 3.74
C ALA A 92 -28.37 -11.20 3.95
N PRO A 93 -27.91 -12.33 4.53
CA PRO A 93 -28.80 -13.46 4.83
C PRO A 93 -29.82 -13.18 5.94
N PHE A 94 -29.62 -12.13 6.76
CA PHE A 94 -30.53 -11.79 7.84
C PHE A 94 -31.64 -10.84 7.34
N PRO A 95 -32.88 -10.96 7.85
CA PRO A 95 -34.01 -10.13 7.45
C PRO A 95 -33.90 -8.72 8.04
N LEU A 96 -32.93 -7.94 7.57
CA LEU A 96 -32.62 -6.59 8.04
C LEU A 96 -32.98 -5.55 6.98
N SER A 97 -33.59 -4.45 7.40
CA SER A 97 -33.84 -3.31 6.52
C SER A 97 -32.53 -2.60 6.15
N THR A 98 -32.49 -1.95 4.97
CA THR A 98 -31.32 -1.18 4.51
C THR A 98 -30.87 -0.14 5.55
N ARG A 99 -31.82 0.52 6.23
CA ARG A 99 -31.51 1.50 7.29
C ARG A 99 -30.81 0.85 8.49
N GLN A 100 -31.26 -0.32 8.93
CA GLN A 100 -30.64 -1.06 10.04
C GLN A 100 -29.21 -1.50 9.70
N ILE A 101 -28.99 -1.96 8.47
CA ILE A 101 -27.65 -2.33 7.98
C ILE A 101 -26.74 -1.09 7.94
N MET A 102 -27.23 0.03 7.40
CA MET A 102 -26.45 1.27 7.33
C MET A 102 -26.06 1.78 8.73
N LEU A 103 -27.01 1.81 9.68
CA LEU A 103 -26.74 2.21 11.06
C LEU A 103 -25.76 1.28 11.78
N ALA A 104 -25.87 -0.04 11.56
CA ALA A 104 -24.94 -1.00 12.14
C ALA A 104 -23.53 -0.84 11.56
N LEU A 105 -23.40 -0.61 10.26
CA LEU A 105 -22.12 -0.41 9.59
C LEU A 105 -21.46 0.93 9.95
N THR A 106 -22.23 2.01 10.12
CA THR A 106 -21.67 3.29 10.59
C THR A 106 -21.23 3.20 12.03
N ALA A 107 -22.03 2.61 12.92
CA ALA A 107 -21.64 2.38 14.31
C ALA A 107 -20.39 1.49 14.41
N THR A 108 -20.28 0.47 13.57
CA THR A 108 -19.09 -0.39 13.48
C THR A 108 -17.88 0.38 12.94
N GLY A 109 -18.07 1.27 11.96
CA GLY A 109 -17.02 2.15 11.47
C GLY A 109 -16.50 3.13 12.53
N LEU A 110 -17.41 3.75 13.28
CA LEU A 110 -17.08 4.73 14.32
C LEU A 110 -16.34 4.12 15.50
N THR A 111 -16.71 2.89 15.88
CA THR A 111 -16.10 2.13 16.98
C THR A 111 -14.85 1.35 16.57
N GLY A 112 -14.49 1.37 15.28
CA GLY A 112 -13.22 0.82 14.82
C GLY A 112 -12.04 1.68 15.26
N ILE A 113 -10.83 1.10 15.30
CA ILE A 113 -9.59 1.83 15.65
C ILE A 113 -9.43 3.10 14.81
N PRO A 114 -9.61 3.10 13.47
CA PRO A 114 -9.53 4.32 12.67
C PRO A 114 -10.62 5.34 13.03
N GLY A 115 -11.83 4.89 13.36
CA GLY A 115 -12.96 5.73 13.76
C GLY A 115 -12.70 6.45 15.08
N ILE A 116 -12.20 5.73 16.08
CA ILE A 116 -11.82 6.28 17.39
C ILE A 116 -10.68 7.29 17.23
N ALA A 117 -9.61 6.94 16.50
CA ALA A 117 -8.49 7.84 16.26
C ALA A 117 -8.92 9.13 15.54
N THR A 118 -9.79 9.00 14.53
CA THR A 118 -10.36 10.14 13.79
C THR A 118 -11.22 11.02 14.70
N ALA A 119 -12.05 10.41 15.56
CA ALA A 119 -12.87 11.16 16.51
C ALA A 119 -12.01 11.95 17.51
N ILE A 120 -10.94 11.33 18.05
CA ILE A 120 -10.01 12.01 18.97
C ILE A 120 -9.27 13.14 18.24
N ALA A 121 -8.75 12.89 17.04
CA ALA A 121 -8.07 13.91 16.24
C ALA A 121 -9.00 15.09 15.88
N ALA A 122 -10.25 14.79 15.51
CA ALA A 122 -11.26 15.81 15.23
C ALA A 122 -11.62 16.62 16.47
N LEU A 123 -11.83 15.98 17.64
CA LEU A 123 -12.04 16.69 18.91
C LEU A 123 -10.84 17.57 19.29
N ALA A 124 -9.61 17.13 19.02
CA ALA A 124 -8.41 17.93 19.29
C ALA A 124 -8.39 19.24 18.47
N THR A 125 -9.08 19.32 17.33
CA THR A 125 -9.21 20.58 16.57
C THR A 125 -9.97 21.67 17.32
N ILE A 126 -10.75 21.33 18.35
CA ILE A 126 -11.41 22.31 19.24
C ILE A 126 -10.36 23.18 19.94
N ALA A 127 -9.15 22.64 20.19
CA ALA A 127 -8.04 23.40 20.78
C ALA A 127 -7.67 24.65 19.96
N LEU A 128 -7.85 24.61 18.62
CA LEU A 128 -7.61 25.75 17.73
C LEU A 128 -8.54 26.94 18.01
N TRP A 129 -9.70 26.69 18.62
CA TRP A 129 -10.79 27.66 18.78
C TRP A 129 -10.99 28.11 20.22
N VAL A 130 -10.13 27.71 21.16
CA VAL A 130 -10.28 28.00 22.60
C VAL A 130 -10.33 29.50 22.90
N ARG A 131 -9.69 30.32 22.05
CA ARG A 131 -9.72 31.79 22.15
C ARG A 131 -11.07 32.41 21.80
N TRP A 132 -11.97 31.66 21.18
CA TRP A 132 -13.29 32.10 20.71
C TRP A 132 -14.39 31.10 21.14
N PRO A 133 -15.07 31.31 22.28
CA PRO A 133 -15.96 30.30 22.88
C PRO A 133 -17.13 29.91 21.98
N LEU A 134 -17.68 30.85 21.21
CA LEU A 134 -18.75 30.57 20.24
C LEU A 134 -18.27 29.63 19.11
N ALA A 135 -17.05 29.86 18.61
CA ALA A 135 -16.45 29.00 17.58
C ALA A 135 -16.14 27.61 18.12
N ALA A 136 -15.69 27.49 19.38
CA ALA A 136 -15.46 26.21 20.04
C ALA A 136 -16.76 25.39 20.21
N ALA A 137 -17.87 26.04 20.58
CA ALA A 137 -19.18 25.38 20.68
C ALA A 137 -19.67 24.86 19.32
N ILE A 138 -19.54 25.66 18.27
CA ILE A 138 -19.92 25.27 16.91
C ILE A 138 -18.96 24.20 16.35
N ALA A 139 -17.68 24.24 16.72
CA ALA A 139 -16.71 23.23 16.35
C ALA A 139 -17.12 21.84 16.84
N LEU A 140 -17.76 21.70 18.00
CA LEU A 140 -18.25 20.41 18.49
C LEU A 140 -19.27 19.78 17.54
N VAL A 141 -20.20 20.58 17.01
CA VAL A 141 -21.19 20.13 16.02
C VAL A 141 -20.51 19.79 14.69
N CYS A 142 -19.56 20.61 14.27
CA CYS A 142 -18.79 20.38 13.04
C CYS A 142 -17.94 19.11 13.12
N VAL A 143 -17.35 18.81 14.28
CA VAL A 143 -16.60 17.57 14.53
C VAL A 143 -17.49 16.35 14.36
N ALA A 144 -18.71 16.36 14.92
CA ALA A 144 -19.66 15.27 14.75
C ALA A 144 -20.02 15.05 13.27
N LEU A 145 -20.32 16.13 12.54
CA LEU A 145 -20.60 16.08 11.10
C LEU A 145 -19.39 15.57 10.30
N ALA A 146 -18.18 16.03 10.61
CA ALA A 146 -16.96 15.65 9.92
C ALA A 146 -16.66 14.15 10.08
N VAL A 147 -16.73 13.64 11.31
CA VAL A 147 -16.50 12.22 11.61
C VAL A 147 -17.55 11.33 10.93
N LEU A 148 -18.83 11.73 10.98
CA LEU A 148 -19.89 11.00 10.27
C LEU A 148 -19.67 11.01 8.76
N THR A 149 -19.26 12.15 8.19
CA THR A 149 -18.98 12.27 6.75
C THR A 149 -17.83 11.35 6.35
N CYS A 150 -16.75 11.29 7.15
CA CYS A 150 -15.63 10.37 6.93
C CYS A 150 -16.08 8.90 6.90
N VAL A 151 -16.84 8.46 7.91
CA VAL A 151 -17.30 7.07 8.01
C VAL A 151 -18.27 6.73 6.88
N VAL A 152 -19.24 7.59 6.58
CA VAL A 152 -20.24 7.34 5.52
C VAL A 152 -19.60 7.36 4.14
N ALA A 153 -18.70 8.31 3.86
CA ALA A 153 -17.96 8.37 2.59
C ALA A 153 -17.17 7.09 2.36
N SER A 154 -16.46 6.61 3.37
CA SER A 154 -15.72 5.35 3.33
C SER A 154 -16.62 4.15 3.03
N ARG A 155 -17.79 4.07 3.67
CA ARG A 155 -18.76 2.98 3.44
C ARG A 155 -19.40 3.04 2.06
N LEU A 156 -19.68 4.24 1.54
CA LEU A 156 -20.13 4.43 0.16
C LEU A 156 -19.09 3.92 -0.84
N VAL A 157 -17.82 4.32 -0.68
CA VAL A 157 -16.73 3.88 -1.54
C VAL A 157 -16.56 2.37 -1.49
N SER A 158 -16.62 1.76 -0.30
CA SER A 158 -16.59 0.30 -0.16
C SER A 158 -17.75 -0.39 -0.88
N ALA A 159 -18.98 0.14 -0.75
CA ALA A 159 -20.16 -0.42 -1.39
C ALA A 159 -20.11 -0.32 -2.93
N LEU A 160 -19.71 0.86 -3.45
CA LEU A 160 -19.52 1.07 -4.89
C LEU A 160 -18.41 0.17 -5.43
N SER A 161 -17.31 0.04 -4.68
CA SER A 161 -16.17 -0.81 -5.04
C SER A 161 -16.54 -2.30 -5.07
N GLY A 162 -17.48 -2.74 -4.23
CA GLY A 162 -17.94 -4.13 -4.17
C GLY A 162 -19.06 -4.48 -5.17
N GLY A 163 -19.93 -3.52 -5.51
CA GLY A 163 -21.09 -3.72 -6.38
C GLY A 163 -20.83 -3.47 -7.86
N MET A 164 -19.88 -2.59 -8.20
CA MET A 164 -19.49 -2.37 -9.60
C MET A 164 -18.61 -3.54 -10.07
N GLY A 165 -19.17 -4.40 -10.92
CA GLY A 165 -18.41 -5.32 -11.79
C GLY A 165 -17.50 -4.60 -12.81
N ALA A 166 -17.24 -3.31 -12.62
CA ALA A 166 -16.39 -2.48 -13.45
C ALA A 166 -14.92 -2.92 -13.26
N ASN A 167 -14.39 -3.56 -14.30
CA ASN A 167 -12.97 -3.78 -14.59
C ASN A 167 -12.05 -3.70 -13.36
N ARG A 168 -11.91 -4.81 -12.60
CA ARG A 168 -11.02 -4.92 -11.42
C ARG A 168 -9.65 -4.27 -11.64
N ARG A 169 -9.10 -4.46 -12.85
CA ARG A 169 -7.84 -3.87 -13.29
C ARG A 169 -7.85 -2.34 -13.28
N GLY A 170 -8.93 -1.71 -13.74
CA GLY A 170 -9.08 -0.25 -13.73
C GLY A 170 -9.15 0.29 -12.30
N ARG A 171 -9.84 -0.39 -11.39
CA ARG A 171 -9.88 -0.02 -9.96
C ARG A 171 -8.53 -0.19 -9.29
N GLU A 172 -7.87 -1.33 -9.49
CA GLU A 172 -6.52 -1.58 -8.96
C GLU A 172 -5.53 -0.54 -9.50
N PHE A 173 -5.65 -0.16 -10.76
CA PHE A 173 -4.83 0.88 -11.38
C PHE A 173 -5.11 2.28 -10.82
N ILE A 174 -6.39 2.67 -10.67
CA ILE A 174 -6.76 3.96 -10.06
C ILE A 174 -6.32 4.02 -8.59
N GLY A 175 -6.61 2.99 -7.79
CA GLY A 175 -6.18 2.92 -6.41
C GLY A 175 -4.66 3.01 -6.27
N THR A 176 -3.95 2.33 -7.16
CA THR A 176 -2.49 2.40 -7.28
C THR A 176 -1.98 3.80 -7.60
N ILE A 177 -2.53 4.47 -8.62
CA ILE A 177 -2.14 5.84 -8.98
C ILE A 177 -2.37 6.78 -7.80
N VAL A 178 -3.52 6.66 -7.15
CA VAL A 178 -3.85 7.48 -5.99
C VAL A 178 -2.90 7.21 -4.82
N LEU A 179 -2.50 5.96 -4.59
CA LEU A 179 -1.50 5.62 -3.58
C LEU A 179 -0.17 6.30 -3.88
N ILE A 180 0.30 6.20 -5.12
CA ILE A 180 1.54 6.82 -5.56
C ILE A 180 1.46 8.32 -5.35
N LEU A 181 0.38 8.97 -5.77
CA LEU A 181 0.18 10.41 -5.59
C LEU A 181 0.17 10.80 -4.11
N LEU A 182 -0.45 9.99 -3.24
CA LEU A 182 -0.48 10.23 -1.81
C LEU A 182 0.91 10.11 -1.17
N ILE A 183 1.67 9.06 -1.53
CA ILE A 183 3.06 8.88 -1.06
C ILE A 183 3.94 10.02 -1.59
N MET A 184 3.72 10.45 -2.83
CA MET A 184 4.47 11.54 -3.46
C MET A 184 3.99 12.93 -3.02
N ALA A 185 2.85 13.08 -2.34
CA ALA A 185 2.34 14.39 -1.96
C ALA A 185 3.33 15.18 -1.09
N GLY A 186 3.94 14.54 -0.08
CA GLY A 186 4.99 15.16 0.73
C GLY A 186 6.20 15.58 -0.09
N PRO A 187 6.87 14.65 -0.80
CA PRO A 187 7.97 14.95 -1.71
C PRO A 187 7.66 16.03 -2.74
N ILE A 188 6.51 15.99 -3.41
CA ILE A 188 6.09 17.00 -4.39
C ILE A 188 5.97 18.35 -3.70
N VAL A 189 5.36 18.42 -2.52
CA VAL A 189 5.30 19.66 -1.74
C VAL A 189 6.71 20.12 -1.37
N THR A 190 7.52 19.31 -0.71
CA THR A 190 8.89 19.70 -0.31
C THR A 190 9.77 20.10 -1.50
N GLY A 191 9.69 19.37 -2.61
CA GLY A 191 10.43 19.65 -3.84
C GLY A 191 9.97 20.93 -4.54
N THR A 192 8.66 21.16 -4.62
CA THR A 192 8.14 22.42 -5.16
C THR A 192 8.47 23.60 -4.25
N LEU A 193 8.40 23.42 -2.92
CA LEU A 193 8.81 24.41 -1.93
C LEU A 193 10.28 24.79 -2.08
N ALA A 194 11.16 23.82 -2.34
CA ALA A 194 12.60 24.07 -2.55
C ALA A 194 12.88 24.87 -3.83
N LEU A 195 11.99 24.81 -4.82
CA LEU A 195 12.10 25.52 -6.10
C LEU A 195 11.43 26.90 -6.11
N THR A 196 10.64 27.24 -5.09
CA THR A 196 9.91 28.51 -4.98
C THR A 196 10.45 29.36 -3.82
N SER A 197 10.35 30.69 -3.92
CA SER A 197 10.70 31.55 -2.78
C SER A 197 9.77 31.27 -1.59
N THR A 198 10.28 31.30 -0.35
CA THR A 198 9.48 31.05 0.85
C THR A 198 8.33 32.05 1.04
N ALA A 199 8.44 33.24 0.42
CA ALA A 199 7.40 34.26 0.40
C ALA A 199 6.15 33.84 -0.40
N ASP A 200 6.32 33.19 -1.56
CA ASP A 200 5.21 32.75 -2.43
C ASP A 200 4.33 31.66 -1.81
N VAL A 201 4.89 30.88 -0.88
CA VAL A 201 4.23 29.72 -0.26
C VAL A 201 3.27 30.15 0.84
N ARG A 202 3.71 31.10 1.68
CA ARG A 202 2.89 31.64 2.77
C ARG A 202 1.63 32.29 2.23
N ASP A 203 1.68 32.83 1.01
CA ASP A 203 0.55 33.46 0.33
C ASP A 203 -0.36 32.46 -0.43
N ARG A 204 0.14 31.26 -0.75
CA ARG A 204 -0.65 30.20 -1.43
C ARG A 204 -1.49 29.35 -0.48
N ILE A 205 -0.98 29.07 0.72
CA ILE A 205 -1.66 28.25 1.72
C ILE A 205 -3.07 28.78 2.06
N PRO A 206 -3.26 30.10 2.31
CA PRO A 206 -4.58 30.67 2.57
C PRO A 206 -5.52 30.52 1.36
N ARG A 207 -5.03 30.76 0.14
CA ARG A 207 -5.85 30.61 -1.10
C ARG A 207 -6.34 29.18 -1.30
N ILE A 208 -5.47 28.21 -1.05
CA ILE A 208 -5.83 26.78 -1.13
C ILE A 208 -6.89 26.45 -0.08
N ALA A 209 -6.73 26.94 1.15
CA ALA A 209 -7.71 26.78 2.22
C ALA A 209 -9.05 27.45 1.88
N ASP A 210 -9.06 28.60 1.21
CA ASP A 210 -10.29 29.27 0.80
C ASP A 210 -11.07 28.48 -0.24
N VAL A 211 -10.38 27.97 -1.28
CA VAL A 211 -11.02 27.11 -2.29
C VAL A 211 -11.54 25.83 -1.63
N LEU A 212 -10.71 25.14 -0.83
CA LEU A 212 -11.10 23.91 -0.12
C LEU A 212 -12.26 24.15 0.84
N GLY A 213 -12.31 25.31 1.51
CA GLY A 213 -13.39 25.69 2.42
C GLY A 213 -14.76 25.82 1.75
N TRP A 214 -14.81 25.96 0.43
CA TRP A 214 -16.05 25.92 -0.34
C TRP A 214 -16.35 24.55 -0.97
N THR A 215 -15.42 23.60 -0.87
CA THR A 215 -15.64 22.24 -1.37
C THR A 215 -16.36 21.36 -0.34
N PRO A 216 -17.09 20.32 -0.78
CA PRO A 216 -17.63 19.29 0.11
C PRO A 216 -16.62 18.63 1.05
N ILE A 217 -15.32 18.70 0.72
CA ILE A 217 -14.23 18.06 1.44
C ILE A 217 -13.78 18.92 2.64
N GLY A 218 -13.70 20.24 2.46
CA GLY A 218 -13.19 21.19 3.45
C GLY A 218 -14.24 22.03 4.16
N ALA A 219 -15.48 22.10 3.65
CA ALA A 219 -16.51 23.03 4.15
C ALA A 219 -16.79 22.92 5.64
N VAL A 220 -16.87 21.69 6.19
CA VAL A 220 -17.16 21.48 7.63
C VAL A 220 -16.07 22.04 8.54
N TRP A 221 -14.82 22.07 8.08
CA TRP A 221 -13.66 22.52 8.85
C TRP A 221 -13.49 24.04 8.81
N ALA A 222 -14.11 24.70 7.84
CA ALA A 222 -14.07 26.14 7.67
C ALA A 222 -15.11 26.89 8.54
N VAL A 223 -16.17 26.21 8.98
CA VAL A 223 -17.28 26.84 9.75
C VAL A 223 -16.80 27.48 11.06
N PRO A 224 -16.00 26.82 11.93
CA PRO A 224 -15.54 27.46 13.17
C PRO A 224 -14.64 28.67 12.91
N ALA A 225 -13.86 28.64 11.83
CA ALA A 225 -12.99 29.75 11.43
C ALA A 225 -13.80 30.99 11.02
N ASP A 226 -14.88 30.80 10.25
CA ASP A 226 -15.74 31.91 9.82
C ASP A 226 -16.53 32.50 10.99
N VAL A 227 -16.95 31.68 11.95
CA VAL A 227 -17.58 32.15 13.20
C VAL A 227 -16.59 32.99 14.01
N ALA A 228 -15.35 32.51 14.17
CA ALA A 228 -14.30 33.26 14.86
C ALA A 228 -13.95 34.58 14.15
N ALA A 229 -14.09 34.62 12.81
CA ALA A 229 -13.92 35.82 11.99
C ALA A 229 -15.16 36.75 11.96
N GLY A 230 -16.26 36.39 12.63
CA GLY A 230 -17.51 37.16 12.60
C GLY A 230 -18.33 37.06 11.30
N GLN A 231 -17.98 36.15 10.40
CA GLN A 231 -18.63 35.96 9.09
C GLN A 231 -19.77 34.94 9.15
N GLY A 232 -20.84 35.27 9.87
CA GLY A 232 -21.96 34.36 10.11
C GLY A 232 -22.63 33.81 8.84
N VAL A 233 -22.74 34.61 7.78
CA VAL A 233 -23.35 34.19 6.50
C VAL A 233 -22.53 33.09 5.82
N SER A 234 -21.19 33.27 5.73
CA SER A 234 -20.28 32.27 5.17
C SER A 234 -20.29 30.98 6.00
N ALA A 235 -20.32 31.11 7.33
CA ALA A 235 -20.40 29.97 8.25
C ALA A 235 -21.67 29.14 8.02
N VAL A 236 -22.84 29.79 7.89
CA VAL A 236 -24.11 29.10 7.60
C VAL A 236 -24.09 28.45 6.23
N ALA A 237 -23.60 29.14 5.19
CA ALA A 237 -23.51 28.58 3.84
C ALA A 237 -22.63 27.31 3.82
N ARG A 238 -21.46 27.34 4.46
CA ARG A 238 -20.54 26.19 4.53
C ARG A 238 -21.09 25.05 5.39
N LEU A 239 -21.82 25.37 6.46
CA LEU A 239 -22.52 24.36 7.27
C LEU A 239 -23.61 23.65 6.46
N LEU A 240 -24.37 24.39 5.63
CA LEU A 240 -25.36 23.81 4.71
C LEU A 240 -24.69 22.91 3.67
N ILE A 241 -23.55 23.32 3.10
CA ILE A 241 -22.77 22.48 2.18
C ILE A 241 -22.34 21.17 2.87
N ALA A 242 -21.85 21.24 4.11
CA ALA A 242 -21.44 20.06 4.88
C ALA A 242 -22.62 19.11 5.16
N ALA A 243 -23.77 19.65 5.61
CA ALA A 243 -24.97 18.87 5.85
C ALA A 243 -25.54 18.24 4.58
N ALA A 244 -25.58 18.99 3.47
CA ALA A 244 -25.99 18.49 2.16
C ALA A 244 -25.07 17.39 1.65
N THR A 245 -23.75 17.52 1.86
CA THR A 245 -22.76 16.51 1.50
C THR A 245 -23.02 15.20 2.24
N LEU A 246 -23.19 15.25 3.56
CA LEU A 246 -23.50 14.05 4.37
C LEU A 246 -24.82 13.39 3.93
N ALA A 247 -25.86 14.19 3.69
CA ALA A 247 -27.15 13.69 3.22
C ALA A 247 -27.04 13.03 1.83
N ALA A 248 -26.32 13.65 0.90
CA ALA A 248 -26.08 13.11 -0.43
C ALA A 248 -25.31 11.79 -0.37
N LEU A 249 -24.23 11.72 0.42
CA LEU A 249 -23.45 10.50 0.62
C LEU A 249 -24.30 9.37 1.21
N TRP A 250 -25.14 9.67 2.21
CA TRP A 250 -26.05 8.69 2.82
C TRP A 250 -27.06 8.15 1.80
N LEU A 251 -27.66 9.03 0.99
CA LEU A 251 -28.64 8.64 -0.04
C LEU A 251 -28.00 7.83 -1.17
N LEU A 252 -26.81 8.24 -1.64
CA LEU A 252 -26.04 7.51 -2.64
C LEU A 252 -25.67 6.11 -2.12
N TRP A 253 -25.30 6.01 -0.84
CA TRP A 253 -24.95 4.74 -0.23
C TRP A 253 -26.16 3.80 -0.12
N ALA A 254 -27.31 4.34 0.29
CA ALA A 254 -28.57 3.59 0.30
C ALA A 254 -28.99 3.12 -1.11
N ARG A 255 -28.69 3.88 -2.16
CA ARG A 255 -28.93 3.45 -3.56
C ARG A 255 -27.94 2.37 -3.99
N ALA A 256 -26.65 2.53 -3.69
CA ALA A 256 -25.61 1.55 -4.01
C ALA A 256 -25.89 0.18 -3.36
N LEU A 257 -26.29 0.15 -2.08
CA LEU A 257 -26.66 -1.09 -1.39
C LEU A 257 -27.85 -1.79 -2.04
N ARG A 258 -28.88 -1.02 -2.41
CA ARG A 258 -30.07 -1.59 -3.08
C ARG A 258 -29.72 -2.18 -4.45
N GLY A 259 -28.90 -1.50 -5.24
CA GLY A 259 -28.46 -2.01 -6.55
C GLY A 259 -27.53 -3.23 -6.47
N ALA A 260 -26.76 -3.36 -5.40
CA ALA A 260 -25.87 -4.50 -5.19
C ALA A 260 -26.63 -5.81 -4.86
N VAL A 261 -27.80 -5.72 -4.21
CA VAL A 261 -28.64 -6.89 -3.89
C VAL A 261 -29.39 -7.42 -5.12
N THR A 262 -29.70 -6.55 -6.09
CA THR A 262 -30.51 -6.89 -7.27
C THR A 262 -29.69 -7.37 -8.47
N THR A 263 -28.36 -7.23 -8.44
CA THR A 263 -27.49 -7.53 -9.59
C THR A 263 -26.58 -8.71 -9.30
N PRO A 264 -26.74 -9.88 -9.97
CA PRO A 264 -25.82 -10.99 -9.83
C PRO A 264 -24.39 -10.56 -10.20
N ARG A 265 -23.40 -10.96 -9.40
CA ARG A 265 -21.98 -10.75 -9.72
C ARG A 265 -21.62 -11.55 -10.98
N GLN A 266 -21.75 -10.94 -12.16
CA GLN A 266 -21.32 -11.57 -13.40
C GLN A 266 -19.79 -11.66 -13.42
N ARG A 267 -19.24 -12.85 -13.12
CA ARG A 267 -17.93 -13.22 -13.63
C ARG A 267 -18.08 -13.38 -15.14
N ALA A 268 -17.75 -12.35 -15.90
CA ALA A 268 -17.58 -12.49 -17.34
C ALA A 268 -16.41 -13.48 -17.58
N ALA A 269 -16.73 -14.76 -17.72
CA ALA A 269 -15.80 -15.75 -18.19
C ALA A 269 -15.53 -15.44 -19.66
N LYS A 270 -14.45 -14.72 -19.96
CA LYS A 270 -13.97 -14.61 -21.34
C LYS A 270 -13.58 -16.02 -21.79
N VAL A 271 -14.38 -16.61 -22.68
CA VAL A 271 -14.06 -17.87 -23.34
C VAL A 271 -12.78 -17.64 -24.16
N ALA A 272 -11.69 -18.31 -23.79
CA ALA A 272 -10.45 -18.26 -24.56
C ALA A 272 -10.64 -19.03 -25.87
N ARG A 273 -10.13 -18.47 -26.98
CA ARG A 273 -10.18 -19.13 -28.29
C ARG A 273 -9.37 -20.44 -28.24
N SER A 274 -9.91 -21.52 -28.81
CA SER A 274 -9.21 -22.80 -28.92
C SER A 274 -7.83 -22.63 -29.59
N GLY A 275 -6.80 -23.30 -29.06
CA GLY A 275 -5.41 -23.19 -29.54
C GLY A 275 -4.60 -21.99 -29.05
N ALA A 276 -5.22 -21.02 -28.35
CA ALA A 276 -4.50 -19.87 -27.80
C ALA A 276 -3.77 -20.21 -26.49
N LEU A 277 -2.67 -20.97 -26.58
CA LEU A 277 -1.83 -21.37 -25.43
C LEU A 277 -1.07 -20.18 -24.80
N GLY A 278 -1.07 -19.00 -25.44
CA GLY A 278 -0.43 -17.80 -24.93
C GLY A 278 1.08 -17.98 -24.76
N LEU A 279 1.63 -17.60 -23.60
CA LEU A 279 3.07 -17.75 -23.32
C LEU A 279 3.52 -19.22 -23.29
N PHE A 280 2.63 -20.17 -22.97
CA PHE A 280 2.96 -21.60 -22.97
C PHE A 280 3.27 -22.13 -24.38
N GLY A 281 2.75 -21.50 -25.44
CA GLY A 281 3.07 -21.86 -26.82
C GLY A 281 4.37 -21.24 -27.37
N ARG A 282 5.02 -20.33 -26.63
CA ARG A 282 6.26 -19.66 -27.04
C ARG A 282 7.50 -20.08 -26.25
N MET A 283 7.31 -20.57 -25.03
CA MET A 283 8.41 -21.00 -24.17
C MET A 283 8.94 -22.40 -24.55
N PRO A 284 10.18 -22.74 -24.18
CA PRO A 284 10.74 -24.07 -24.41
C PRO A 284 9.84 -25.18 -23.86
N THR A 285 9.83 -26.34 -24.51
CA THR A 285 9.13 -27.52 -24.01
C THR A 285 9.86 -28.08 -22.78
N GLY A 286 9.10 -28.58 -21.80
CA GLY A 286 9.64 -29.15 -20.54
C GLY A 286 9.28 -28.34 -19.29
N GLY A 287 9.76 -28.81 -18.13
CA GLY A 287 9.41 -28.26 -16.81
C GLY A 287 9.81 -26.80 -16.64
N VAL A 288 11.02 -26.42 -17.08
CA VAL A 288 11.53 -25.04 -16.98
C VAL A 288 10.66 -24.07 -17.77
N GLY A 289 10.37 -24.38 -19.03
CA GLY A 289 9.61 -23.47 -19.89
C GLY A 289 8.13 -23.37 -19.51
N ALA A 290 7.51 -24.46 -19.04
CA ALA A 290 6.16 -24.43 -18.51
C ALA A 290 6.06 -23.55 -17.25
N THR A 291 6.99 -23.72 -16.30
CA THR A 291 7.02 -22.88 -15.09
C THR A 291 7.38 -21.43 -15.41
N TRP A 292 8.27 -21.19 -16.39
CA TRP A 292 8.59 -19.84 -16.86
C TRP A 292 7.37 -19.15 -17.46
N ALA A 293 6.66 -19.78 -18.40
CA ALA A 293 5.44 -19.23 -18.99
C ALA A 293 4.39 -18.89 -17.92
N ARG A 294 4.22 -19.77 -16.94
CA ARG A 294 3.28 -19.58 -15.82
C ARG A 294 3.70 -18.42 -14.92
N SER A 295 4.96 -18.38 -14.48
CA SER A 295 5.51 -17.32 -13.63
C SER A 295 5.40 -15.96 -14.33
N LEU A 296 5.83 -15.88 -15.60
CA LEU A 296 5.73 -14.65 -16.38
C LEU A 296 4.27 -14.20 -16.57
N THR A 297 3.34 -15.14 -16.79
CA THR A 297 1.91 -14.81 -16.85
C THR A 297 1.40 -14.23 -15.53
N ALA A 298 1.85 -14.75 -14.39
CA ALA A 298 1.50 -14.22 -13.08
C ALA A 298 2.05 -12.79 -12.91
N TRP A 299 3.32 -12.55 -13.23
CA TRP A 299 3.91 -11.21 -13.18
C TRP A 299 3.18 -10.17 -14.05
N LEU A 300 2.67 -10.58 -15.22
CA LEU A 300 1.99 -9.68 -16.16
C LEU A 300 0.51 -9.46 -15.85
N ARG A 301 -0.15 -10.37 -15.13
CA ARG A 301 -1.62 -10.38 -14.98
C ARG A 301 -2.12 -10.36 -13.55
N ASP A 302 -1.31 -10.80 -12.60
CA ASP A 302 -1.67 -10.87 -11.20
C ASP A 302 -1.34 -9.53 -10.51
N PRO A 303 -2.33 -8.83 -9.95
CA PRO A 303 -2.12 -7.54 -9.30
C PRO A 303 -1.17 -7.62 -8.08
N ARG A 304 -0.96 -8.81 -7.51
CA ARG A 304 0.00 -9.05 -6.42
C ARG A 304 1.45 -8.78 -6.86
N TYR A 305 1.80 -9.18 -8.08
CA TYR A 305 3.12 -8.92 -8.65
C TYR A 305 3.22 -7.52 -9.27
N LEU A 306 2.18 -7.09 -10.00
CA LEU A 306 2.15 -5.76 -10.61
C LEU A 306 2.31 -4.63 -9.60
N ARG A 307 1.78 -4.79 -8.37
CA ARG A 307 2.00 -3.81 -7.30
C ARG A 307 3.48 -3.62 -6.97
N GLN A 308 4.24 -4.71 -6.93
CA GLN A 308 5.64 -4.62 -6.54
C GLN A 308 6.43 -3.81 -7.56
N LEU A 309 5.99 -3.79 -8.83
CA LEU A 309 6.56 -2.96 -9.89
C LEU A 309 6.24 -1.46 -9.74
N LEU A 310 5.32 -1.06 -8.85
CA LEU A 310 5.02 0.36 -8.61
C LEU A 310 6.17 1.10 -7.94
N ILE A 311 7.02 0.37 -7.22
CA ILE A 311 8.19 0.96 -6.58
C ILE A 311 9.20 1.49 -7.61
N VAL A 312 9.14 0.98 -8.84
CA VAL A 312 10.09 1.26 -9.92
C VAL A 312 10.04 2.72 -10.34
N PRO A 313 8.88 3.30 -10.70
CA PRO A 313 8.80 4.75 -10.93
C PRO A 313 8.80 5.55 -9.62
N LEU A 314 8.43 4.94 -8.49
CA LEU A 314 8.26 5.66 -7.22
C LEU A 314 9.58 6.23 -6.68
N PHE A 315 10.65 5.42 -6.60
CA PHE A 315 11.94 5.89 -6.05
C PHE A 315 12.60 7.02 -6.88
N PRO A 316 12.72 6.92 -8.22
CA PRO A 316 13.25 8.00 -9.03
C PRO A 316 12.45 9.29 -8.87
N LEU A 317 11.12 9.21 -8.90
CA LEU A 317 10.26 10.39 -8.71
C LEU A 317 10.44 10.98 -7.32
N LEU A 318 10.43 10.13 -6.28
CA LEU A 318 10.67 10.53 -4.91
C LEU A 318 11.97 11.34 -4.78
N PHE A 319 13.07 10.81 -5.30
CA PHE A 319 14.38 11.47 -5.18
C PHE A 319 14.56 12.66 -6.11
N ALA A 320 13.90 12.67 -7.27
CA ALA A 320 13.87 13.85 -8.12
C ALA A 320 13.24 15.05 -7.39
N PHE A 321 12.15 14.82 -6.65
CA PHE A 321 11.51 15.89 -5.87
C PHE A 321 12.23 16.21 -4.55
N THR A 322 12.79 15.23 -3.84
CA THR A 322 13.42 15.50 -2.52
C THR A 322 14.87 15.94 -2.60
N SER A 323 15.63 15.45 -3.58
CA SER A 323 17.09 15.67 -3.69
C SER A 323 17.52 16.31 -5.02
N GLY A 324 16.57 16.57 -5.92
CA GLY A 324 16.86 17.02 -7.28
C GLY A 324 17.29 15.87 -8.21
N ILE A 325 17.19 16.11 -9.51
CA ILE A 325 17.61 15.16 -10.55
C ILE A 325 19.14 14.96 -10.56
N ASP A 326 19.89 15.94 -10.07
CA ASP A 326 21.34 15.87 -9.91
C ASP A 326 21.74 15.21 -8.58
N GLY A 327 20.79 14.74 -7.76
CA GLY A 327 21.05 14.10 -6.47
C GLY A 327 21.64 12.70 -6.62
N PHE A 328 22.55 12.31 -5.71
CA PHE A 328 23.09 10.93 -5.67
C PHE A 328 21.97 9.88 -5.50
N MET A 329 20.92 10.23 -4.74
CA MET A 329 19.78 9.37 -4.50
C MET A 329 18.96 9.13 -5.76
N PHE A 330 18.90 10.11 -6.67
CA PHE A 330 18.24 9.95 -7.96
C PHE A 330 18.97 8.92 -8.84
N SER A 331 20.29 9.05 -9.01
CA SER A 331 21.10 8.08 -9.76
C SER A 331 21.05 6.68 -9.13
N SER A 332 21.06 6.60 -7.80
CA SER A 332 21.05 5.33 -7.03
C SER A 332 19.67 4.68 -6.90
N SER A 333 18.62 5.28 -7.48
CA SER A 333 17.24 4.74 -7.41
C SER A 333 17.14 3.31 -7.94
N ALA A 334 17.93 2.94 -8.96
CA ALA A 334 17.98 1.57 -9.47
C ALA A 334 18.48 0.55 -8.44
N VAL A 335 19.33 0.94 -7.49
CA VAL A 335 19.82 0.05 -6.41
C VAL A 335 18.71 -0.21 -5.40
N LEU A 336 17.93 0.83 -5.07
CA LEU A 336 16.80 0.72 -4.15
C LEU A 336 15.61 -0.05 -4.75
N VAL A 337 15.34 0.17 -6.03
CA VAL A 337 14.36 -0.65 -6.77
C VAL A 337 14.82 -2.10 -6.83
N ALA A 338 16.11 -2.35 -7.10
CA ALA A 338 16.68 -3.69 -7.06
C ALA A 338 16.51 -4.34 -5.68
N LEU A 339 16.79 -3.62 -4.58
CA LEU A 339 16.59 -4.12 -3.22
C LEU A 339 15.13 -4.52 -2.94
N VAL A 340 14.14 -3.78 -3.45
CA VAL A 340 12.73 -4.15 -3.26
C VAL A 340 12.34 -5.32 -4.15
N LEU A 341 12.76 -5.32 -5.41
CA LEU A 341 12.48 -6.42 -6.34
C LEU A 341 13.17 -7.73 -5.94
N CYS A 342 14.30 -7.67 -5.25
CA CYS A 342 14.99 -8.87 -4.77
C CYS A 342 14.18 -9.62 -3.70
N LEU A 343 13.24 -8.93 -3.03
CA LEU A 343 12.31 -9.49 -2.05
C LEU A 343 11.02 -10.03 -2.67
N SER A 344 10.77 -9.84 -3.97
CA SER A 344 9.49 -10.23 -4.54
C SER A 344 9.30 -11.76 -4.55
N GLY A 345 10.40 -12.49 -4.77
CA GLY A 345 10.38 -13.92 -5.04
C GLY A 345 10.18 -14.82 -3.81
N TYR A 346 10.42 -14.34 -2.59
CA TYR A 346 10.34 -15.21 -1.39
C TYR A 346 8.89 -15.68 -1.11
N THR A 347 7.89 -14.99 -1.65
CA THR A 347 6.46 -15.33 -1.52
C THR A 347 5.89 -16.08 -2.73
N ASP A 348 6.68 -16.42 -3.75
CA ASP A 348 6.20 -17.02 -4.99
C ASP A 348 5.41 -18.33 -4.75
N VAL A 349 5.93 -19.20 -3.87
CA VAL A 349 5.27 -20.47 -3.52
C VAL A 349 4.01 -20.22 -2.69
N SER A 350 4.04 -19.23 -1.81
CA SER A 350 2.84 -18.80 -1.08
C SER A 350 1.75 -18.30 -2.03
N TYR A 351 2.10 -17.55 -3.09
CA TYR A 351 1.14 -17.00 -4.06
C TYR A 351 0.49 -18.04 -4.94
N ASP A 352 1.16 -19.17 -5.19
CA ASP A 352 0.56 -20.32 -5.86
C ASP A 352 -0.54 -20.98 -5.03
N GLY A 353 -0.47 -20.86 -3.70
CA GLY A 353 -1.47 -21.43 -2.79
C GLY A 353 -1.67 -22.93 -3.03
N THR A 354 -2.92 -23.39 -2.97
CA THR A 354 -3.25 -24.81 -3.17
C THR A 354 -3.02 -25.28 -4.62
N ALA A 355 -2.91 -24.38 -5.60
CA ALA A 355 -2.59 -24.74 -6.98
C ALA A 355 -1.17 -25.32 -7.11
N PHE A 356 -0.30 -25.10 -6.12
CA PHE A 356 1.01 -25.75 -6.02
C PHE A 356 0.90 -27.30 -6.04
N ALA A 357 -0.22 -27.87 -5.62
CA ALA A 357 -0.47 -29.31 -5.73
C ALA A 357 -0.38 -29.82 -7.18
N SER A 358 -0.78 -29.00 -8.17
CA SER A 358 -0.67 -29.38 -9.59
C SER A 358 0.78 -29.51 -10.04
N VAL A 359 1.68 -28.68 -9.51
CA VAL A 359 3.11 -28.70 -9.80
C VAL A 359 3.79 -29.93 -9.18
N LEU A 360 3.36 -30.30 -7.97
CA LEU A 360 3.84 -31.53 -7.33
C LEU A 360 3.35 -32.78 -8.06
N ALA A 361 2.09 -32.78 -8.52
CA ALA A 361 1.50 -33.92 -9.21
C ALA A 361 2.13 -34.21 -10.59
N THR A 362 2.69 -33.20 -11.26
CA THR A 362 3.37 -33.39 -12.56
C THR A 362 4.78 -33.98 -12.44
N GLY A 363 5.33 -34.06 -11.22
CA GLY A 363 6.65 -34.67 -10.99
C GLY A 363 7.82 -33.89 -11.59
N ILE A 364 7.68 -32.58 -11.78
CA ILE A 364 8.80 -31.75 -12.28
C ILE A 364 9.92 -31.71 -11.23
N ARG A 365 11.18 -31.75 -11.69
CA ARG A 365 12.33 -31.60 -10.80
C ARG A 365 12.30 -30.22 -10.16
N GLY A 366 12.59 -30.12 -8.87
CA GLY A 366 12.55 -28.87 -8.14
C GLY A 366 13.49 -27.81 -8.72
N ARG A 367 14.65 -28.22 -9.25
CA ARG A 367 15.57 -27.30 -9.95
C ARG A 367 14.93 -26.66 -11.18
N ASP A 368 14.15 -27.42 -11.93
CA ASP A 368 13.49 -26.95 -13.16
C ASP A 368 12.38 -25.96 -12.82
N ASP A 369 11.62 -26.23 -11.74
CA ASP A 369 10.63 -25.28 -11.21
C ASP A 369 11.29 -23.98 -10.74
N ARG A 370 12.36 -24.07 -9.96
CA ARG A 370 13.08 -22.89 -9.45
C ARG A 370 13.68 -22.06 -10.57
N LEU A 371 14.31 -22.71 -11.56
CA LEU A 371 14.88 -22.03 -12.72
C LEU A 371 13.78 -21.34 -13.54
N GLY A 372 12.66 -22.00 -13.79
CA GLY A 372 11.54 -21.40 -14.51
C GLY A 372 10.97 -20.16 -13.82
N ARG A 373 10.82 -20.19 -12.49
CA ARG A 373 10.37 -19.01 -11.71
C ARG A 373 11.36 -17.87 -11.77
N LEU A 374 12.65 -18.17 -11.59
CA LEU A 374 13.74 -17.19 -11.69
C LEU A 374 13.73 -16.52 -13.06
N LEU A 375 13.65 -17.29 -14.15
CA LEU A 375 13.59 -16.74 -15.51
C LEU A 375 12.34 -15.88 -15.72
N GLY A 376 11.19 -16.28 -15.16
CA GLY A 376 9.96 -15.49 -15.19
C GLY A 376 10.09 -14.13 -14.53
N ALA A 377 10.68 -14.08 -13.33
CA ALA A 377 10.95 -12.83 -12.63
C ALA A 377 12.02 -12.00 -13.36
N ALA A 378 13.12 -12.63 -13.78
CA ALA A 378 14.23 -11.98 -14.48
C ALA A 378 13.82 -11.36 -15.82
N SER A 379 12.84 -11.93 -16.51
CA SER A 379 12.29 -11.42 -17.78
C SER A 379 11.67 -10.02 -17.63
N ILE A 380 11.29 -9.61 -16.42
CA ILE A 380 10.74 -8.28 -16.13
C ILE A 380 11.73 -7.48 -15.28
N GLY A 381 12.28 -8.08 -14.21
CA GLY A 381 13.15 -7.39 -13.27
C GLY A 381 14.45 -6.87 -13.90
N ILE A 382 15.17 -7.70 -14.66
CA ILE A 382 16.47 -7.32 -15.24
C ILE A 382 16.31 -6.18 -16.25
N PRO A 383 15.44 -6.28 -17.28
CA PRO A 383 15.26 -5.18 -18.24
C PRO A 383 14.85 -3.88 -17.57
N LEU A 384 14.00 -3.96 -16.54
CA LEU A 384 13.51 -2.79 -15.82
C LEU A 384 14.62 -2.11 -15.02
N ILE A 385 15.49 -2.88 -14.36
CA ILE A 385 16.65 -2.35 -13.63
C ILE A 385 17.68 -1.74 -14.57
N VAL A 386 17.96 -2.40 -15.69
CA VAL A 386 18.91 -1.89 -16.69
C VAL A 386 18.38 -0.57 -17.25
N LEU A 387 17.11 -0.54 -17.67
CA LEU A 387 16.46 0.67 -18.15
C LEU A 387 16.53 1.78 -17.10
N LEU A 388 16.19 1.46 -15.85
CA LEU A 388 16.17 2.43 -14.77
C LEU A 388 17.55 3.00 -14.48
N ALA A 389 18.57 2.16 -14.36
CA ALA A 389 19.94 2.59 -14.10
C ALA A 389 20.47 3.48 -15.23
N VAL A 390 20.19 3.13 -16.50
CA VAL A 390 20.56 3.95 -17.66
C VAL A 390 19.84 5.29 -17.64
N VAL A 391 18.52 5.30 -17.44
CA VAL A 391 17.72 6.54 -17.45
C VAL A 391 18.12 7.47 -16.31
N THR A 392 18.27 6.98 -15.09
CA THR A 392 18.54 7.84 -13.93
C THR A 392 19.97 8.39 -13.92
N THR A 393 20.93 7.65 -14.46
CA THR A 393 22.32 8.15 -14.62
C THR A 393 22.46 9.08 -15.80
N ALA A 394 21.78 8.82 -16.92
CA ALA A 394 21.80 9.69 -18.10
C ALA A 394 21.11 11.03 -17.81
N VAL A 395 19.89 11.00 -17.23
CA VAL A 395 19.14 12.21 -16.90
C VAL A 395 19.83 13.02 -15.79
N GLY A 396 20.45 12.35 -14.82
CA GLY A 396 21.23 13.02 -13.77
C GLY A 396 22.64 13.44 -14.20
N GLY A 397 23.02 13.29 -15.47
CA GLY A 397 24.31 13.72 -16.01
C GLY A 397 25.54 12.96 -15.48
N ARG A 398 25.37 11.74 -14.94
CA ARG A 398 26.41 10.96 -14.24
C ARG A 398 26.61 9.58 -14.84
N LEU A 399 26.89 9.55 -16.14
CA LEU A 399 27.15 8.31 -16.87
C LEU A 399 28.40 7.58 -16.35
N GLU A 400 29.35 8.27 -15.72
CA GLU A 400 30.51 7.64 -15.08
C GLU A 400 30.16 6.61 -14.00
N HIS A 401 29.01 6.77 -13.32
CA HIS A 401 28.59 5.88 -12.23
C HIS A 401 27.70 4.73 -12.69
N LEU A 402 27.32 4.70 -13.98
CA LEU A 402 26.46 3.68 -14.54
C LEU A 402 26.98 2.25 -14.29
N PRO A 403 28.27 1.92 -14.51
CA PRO A 403 28.77 0.57 -14.24
C PRO A 403 28.61 0.16 -12.77
N GLY A 404 28.88 1.09 -11.84
CA GLY A 404 28.75 0.84 -10.40
C GLY A 404 27.31 0.60 -9.96
N ILE A 405 26.39 1.45 -10.43
CA ILE A 405 24.96 1.34 -10.14
C ILE A 405 24.38 0.05 -10.75
N LEU A 406 24.68 -0.25 -12.01
CA LEU A 406 24.27 -1.51 -12.65
C LEU A 406 24.82 -2.71 -11.89
N GLY A 407 26.09 -2.70 -11.48
CA GLY A 407 26.70 -3.78 -10.73
C GLY A 407 26.03 -4.05 -9.40
N ALA A 408 25.81 -3.00 -8.61
CA ALA A 408 25.11 -3.09 -7.34
C ALA A 408 23.66 -3.58 -7.52
N SER A 409 22.93 -3.03 -8.48
CA SER A 409 21.54 -3.42 -8.76
C SER A 409 21.40 -4.86 -9.27
N LEU A 410 22.23 -5.27 -10.23
CA LEU A 410 22.19 -6.63 -10.77
C LEU A 410 22.65 -7.65 -9.73
N GLY A 411 23.69 -7.33 -8.95
CA GLY A 411 24.15 -8.17 -7.85
C GLY A 411 23.07 -8.43 -6.81
N LEU A 412 22.34 -7.37 -6.40
CA LEU A 412 21.21 -7.48 -5.48
C LEU A 412 20.08 -8.35 -6.04
N VAL A 413 19.67 -8.13 -7.29
CA VAL A 413 18.53 -8.86 -7.86
C VAL A 413 18.85 -10.30 -8.18
N LEU A 414 20.01 -10.59 -8.77
CA LEU A 414 20.44 -11.96 -9.01
C LEU A 414 20.67 -12.70 -7.67
N GLY A 415 21.31 -12.04 -6.71
CA GLY A 415 21.47 -12.55 -5.35
C GLY A 415 20.13 -12.85 -4.69
N GLY A 416 19.18 -11.92 -4.78
CA GLY A 416 17.84 -12.10 -4.22
C GLY A 416 17.01 -13.16 -4.93
N TYR A 417 17.19 -13.40 -6.23
CA TYR A 417 16.60 -14.56 -6.88
C TYR A 417 17.16 -15.88 -6.33
N GLY A 418 18.47 -15.93 -6.04
CA GLY A 418 19.10 -17.06 -5.36
C GLY A 418 18.53 -17.30 -3.96
N VAL A 419 18.48 -16.24 -3.14
CA VAL A 419 17.90 -16.30 -1.79
C VAL A 419 16.42 -16.70 -1.85
N SER A 420 15.65 -16.12 -2.76
CA SER A 420 14.23 -16.40 -2.96
C SER A 420 13.98 -17.84 -3.38
N ALA A 421 14.84 -18.43 -4.23
CA ALA A 421 14.73 -19.82 -4.65
C ALA A 421 14.83 -20.79 -3.46
N VAL A 422 15.65 -20.47 -2.46
CA VAL A 422 15.80 -21.26 -1.23
C VAL A 422 14.72 -20.92 -0.20
N SER A 423 14.51 -19.64 0.09
CA SER A 423 13.62 -19.18 1.16
C SER A 423 12.17 -19.54 0.88
N SER A 424 11.70 -19.44 -0.37
CA SER A 424 10.34 -19.85 -0.76
C SER A 424 10.10 -21.37 -0.69
N ALA A 425 11.16 -22.17 -0.58
CA ALA A 425 11.07 -23.63 -0.35
C ALA A 425 11.16 -24.00 1.14
N LEU A 426 11.41 -23.04 2.03
CA LEU A 426 11.53 -23.26 3.48
C LEU A 426 10.44 -22.54 4.26
N LEU A 427 10.14 -21.32 3.83
CA LEU A 427 9.24 -20.39 4.47
C LEU A 427 7.96 -20.32 3.64
N VAL A 428 6.83 -20.49 4.31
CA VAL A 428 5.53 -20.21 3.72
C VAL A 428 4.86 -19.17 4.59
N THR A 429 4.50 -18.05 3.97
CA THR A 429 3.82 -16.94 4.65
C THR A 429 2.38 -16.87 4.19
N PRO A 430 1.44 -16.48 5.07
CA PRO A 430 0.06 -16.28 4.68
C PRO A 430 -0.03 -15.07 3.75
N VAL A 431 -0.46 -15.31 2.51
CA VAL A 431 -0.62 -14.28 1.48
C VAL A 431 -2.09 -14.10 1.13
N ALA A 432 -2.42 -12.95 0.54
CA ALA A 432 -3.74 -12.71 -0.03
C ALA A 432 -4.11 -13.82 -1.05
N ALA A 433 -5.31 -14.38 -0.91
CA ALA A 433 -5.76 -15.48 -1.75
C ALA A 433 -5.89 -15.04 -3.22
N PRO A 434 -5.84 -15.97 -4.19
CA PRO A 434 -6.05 -15.64 -5.59
C PRO A 434 -7.40 -14.94 -5.80
N GLY A 435 -7.35 -13.67 -6.22
CA GLY A 435 -8.54 -12.85 -6.44
C GLY A 435 -8.87 -11.86 -5.33
N ASP A 436 -8.25 -11.98 -4.16
CA ASP A 436 -8.27 -10.93 -3.13
C ASP A 436 -7.46 -9.71 -3.58
N SER A 437 -7.77 -8.56 -2.97
CA SER A 437 -6.91 -7.39 -3.12
C SER A 437 -5.50 -7.73 -2.64
N PRO A 438 -4.47 -7.31 -3.37
CA PRO A 438 -3.12 -7.53 -2.88
C PRO A 438 -2.83 -6.75 -1.58
N PHE A 439 -3.67 -5.78 -1.17
CA PHE A 439 -3.48 -4.96 0.06
C PHE A 439 -4.12 -5.63 1.29
N LYS A 440 -4.76 -6.79 1.09
CA LYS A 440 -5.33 -7.57 2.17
C LYS A 440 -4.20 -8.21 2.99
N SER A 441 -3.98 -7.69 4.20
CA SER A 441 -3.13 -8.34 5.19
C SER A 441 -3.89 -9.53 5.80
N VAL A 442 -3.27 -10.71 5.87
CA VAL A 442 -3.86 -11.85 6.57
C VAL A 442 -3.74 -11.62 8.09
N PRO A 443 -4.86 -11.62 8.85
CA PRO A 443 -4.83 -11.30 10.27
C PRO A 443 -3.90 -12.21 11.08
N GLY A 444 -2.88 -11.56 11.65
CA GLY A 444 -2.12 -12.04 12.78
C GLY A 444 -1.10 -13.16 12.53
N GLN A 445 -0.33 -13.01 11.48
CA GLN A 445 1.07 -13.44 11.47
C GLN A 445 2.01 -12.35 10.95
N THR A 446 1.55 -11.09 10.95
CA THR A 446 2.26 -9.95 10.36
C THR A 446 3.63 -9.70 11.00
N PHE A 447 3.79 -9.94 12.31
CA PHE A 447 5.07 -9.71 12.99
C PHE A 447 6.14 -10.75 12.61
N LEU A 448 5.86 -12.05 12.76
CA LEU A 448 6.83 -13.11 12.42
C LEU A 448 7.15 -13.09 10.91
N THR A 449 6.11 -12.91 10.08
CA THR A 449 6.27 -12.74 8.63
C THR A 449 7.11 -11.50 8.31
N GLY A 450 6.88 -10.39 9.01
CA GLY A 450 7.68 -9.17 8.89
C GLY A 450 9.14 -9.37 9.26
N LEU A 451 9.43 -10.09 10.35
CA LEU A 451 10.80 -10.44 10.74
C LEU A 451 11.49 -11.29 9.67
N LEU A 452 10.78 -12.26 9.08
CA LEU A 452 11.31 -13.06 7.98
C LEU A 452 11.68 -12.22 6.76
N VAL A 453 10.94 -11.15 6.45
CA VAL A 453 11.33 -10.20 5.39
C VAL A 453 12.68 -9.58 5.70
N PHE A 454 12.92 -9.15 6.94
CA PHE A 454 14.21 -8.58 7.34
C PHE A 454 15.35 -9.60 7.24
N VAL A 455 15.10 -10.87 7.57
CA VAL A 455 16.10 -11.95 7.42
C VAL A 455 16.43 -12.19 5.94
N VAL A 456 15.42 -12.29 5.08
CA VAL A 456 15.60 -12.45 3.63
C VAL A 456 16.32 -11.23 3.04
N MET A 457 15.92 -10.02 3.44
CA MET A 457 16.58 -8.78 3.04
C MET A 457 18.03 -8.72 3.49
N GLY A 458 18.32 -9.14 4.72
CA GLY A 458 19.68 -9.26 5.23
C GLY A 458 20.53 -10.21 4.38
N ALA A 459 20.00 -11.38 4.04
CA ALA A 459 20.71 -12.33 3.16
C ALA A 459 20.97 -11.75 1.76
N CYS A 460 19.99 -11.07 1.16
CA CYS A 460 20.15 -10.39 -0.13
C CYS A 460 21.22 -9.29 -0.05
N LEU A 461 21.22 -8.50 1.03
CA LEU A 461 22.21 -7.44 1.27
C LEU A 461 23.60 -8.01 1.47
N VAL A 462 23.77 -9.11 2.21
CA VAL A 462 25.08 -9.76 2.40
C VAL A 462 25.65 -10.24 1.07
N ILE A 463 24.82 -10.83 0.21
CA ILE A 463 25.25 -11.29 -1.12
C ILE A 463 25.55 -10.09 -2.05
N GLY A 464 24.74 -9.03 -1.99
CA GLY A 464 24.93 -7.81 -2.78
C GLY A 464 26.03 -6.88 -2.25
N ALA A 465 26.45 -7.04 -0.99
CA ALA A 465 27.36 -6.13 -0.30
C ALA A 465 28.69 -5.91 -1.02
N PRO A 466 29.35 -6.93 -1.61
CA PRO A 466 30.60 -6.71 -2.35
C PRO A 466 30.41 -5.75 -3.53
N ALA A 467 29.33 -5.92 -4.32
CA ALA A 467 29.05 -5.05 -5.46
C ALA A 467 28.69 -3.63 -5.02
N ILE A 468 27.90 -3.49 -3.95
CA ILE A 468 27.56 -2.19 -3.35
C ILE A 468 28.82 -1.51 -2.81
N ALA A 469 29.70 -2.23 -2.12
CA ALA A 469 30.93 -1.70 -1.55
C ALA A 469 31.86 -1.14 -2.63
N PHE A 470 32.05 -1.86 -3.75
CA PHE A 470 32.83 -1.35 -4.88
C PHE A 470 32.15 -0.17 -5.59
N ALA A 471 30.82 -0.17 -5.71
CA ALA A 471 30.09 0.97 -6.26
C ALA A 471 30.25 2.23 -5.40
N VAL A 472 30.17 2.08 -4.08
CA VAL A 472 30.42 3.16 -3.10
C VAL A 472 31.88 3.61 -3.13
N ALA A 473 32.84 2.68 -3.23
CA ALA A 473 34.25 3.01 -3.37
C ALA A 473 34.53 3.82 -4.64
N GLY A 474 33.91 3.47 -5.77
CA GLY A 474 33.99 4.26 -7.00
C GLY A 474 33.41 5.67 -6.85
N PHE A 475 32.33 5.82 -6.08
CA PHE A 475 31.76 7.13 -5.78
C PHE A 475 32.67 8.00 -4.89
N ILE A 476 33.26 7.41 -3.86
CA ILE A 476 34.14 8.14 -2.91
C ILE A 476 35.48 8.50 -3.56
N THR A 477 36.08 7.58 -4.31
CA THR A 477 37.42 7.75 -4.88
C THR A 477 37.42 8.47 -6.22
N GLY A 478 36.27 8.55 -6.91
CA GLY A 478 36.16 9.08 -8.27
C GLY A 478 36.80 8.20 -9.35
N ALA A 479 37.41 7.06 -9.01
CA ALA A 479 38.07 6.19 -9.97
C ALA A 479 37.06 5.26 -10.67
N ALA A 480 36.90 5.44 -11.98
CA ALA A 480 35.95 4.69 -12.80
C ALA A 480 36.17 3.16 -12.77
N VAL A 481 37.40 2.71 -12.49
CA VAL A 481 37.76 1.28 -12.37
C VAL A 481 36.87 0.56 -11.36
N TRP A 482 36.57 1.18 -10.22
CA TRP A 482 35.75 0.57 -9.19
C TRP A 482 34.29 0.36 -9.61
N GLY A 483 33.75 1.20 -10.50
CA GLY A 483 32.43 0.99 -11.09
C GLY A 483 32.39 -0.28 -11.95
N TRP A 484 33.43 -0.53 -12.74
CA TRP A 484 33.53 -1.76 -13.55
C TRP A 484 33.78 -3.00 -12.69
N VAL A 485 34.60 -2.88 -11.65
CA VAL A 485 34.78 -3.96 -10.66
C VAL A 485 33.46 -4.30 -9.99
N ALA A 486 32.68 -3.30 -9.58
CA ALA A 486 31.33 -3.50 -9.01
C ALA A 486 30.40 -4.23 -9.99
N LEU A 487 30.46 -3.91 -11.29
CA LEU A 487 29.69 -4.59 -12.34
C LEU A 487 30.04 -6.08 -12.45
N VAL A 488 31.33 -6.38 -12.58
CA VAL A 488 31.82 -7.77 -12.71
C VAL A 488 31.49 -8.55 -11.44
N VAL A 489 31.77 -7.99 -10.28
CA VAL A 489 31.49 -8.62 -8.98
C VAL A 489 29.99 -8.85 -8.80
N GLY A 490 29.15 -7.87 -9.14
CA GLY A 490 27.69 -8.02 -9.07
C GLY A 490 27.16 -9.16 -9.93
N ILE A 491 27.62 -9.26 -11.18
CA ILE A 491 27.20 -10.33 -12.10
C ILE A 491 27.72 -11.69 -11.62
N VAL A 492 28.98 -11.80 -11.21
CA VAL A 492 29.60 -13.07 -10.81
C VAL A 492 29.04 -13.56 -9.48
N VAL A 493 29.02 -12.71 -8.45
CA VAL A 493 28.53 -13.08 -7.11
C VAL A 493 27.02 -13.28 -7.12
N GLY A 494 26.27 -12.35 -7.73
CA GLY A 494 24.82 -12.46 -7.86
C GLY A 494 24.40 -13.65 -8.73
N GLY A 495 25.05 -13.84 -9.87
CA GLY A 495 24.80 -14.98 -10.77
C GLY A 495 25.16 -16.32 -10.12
N GLY A 496 26.30 -16.39 -9.41
CA GLY A 496 26.69 -17.55 -8.63
C GLY A 496 25.67 -17.89 -7.54
N ALA A 497 25.18 -16.88 -6.81
CA ALA A 497 24.13 -17.04 -5.81
C ALA A 497 22.80 -17.51 -6.42
N ALA A 498 22.43 -16.99 -7.60
CA ALA A 498 21.26 -17.45 -8.35
C ALA A 498 21.35 -18.95 -8.71
N VAL A 499 22.47 -19.38 -9.28
CA VAL A 499 22.71 -20.79 -9.65
C VAL A 499 22.69 -21.69 -8.41
N LEU A 500 23.41 -21.31 -7.36
CA LEU A 500 23.46 -22.05 -6.11
C LEU A 500 22.08 -22.11 -5.44
N GLY A 501 21.33 -21.00 -5.46
CA GLY A 501 19.98 -20.92 -4.91
C GLY A 501 18.97 -21.80 -5.66
N VAL A 502 19.04 -21.85 -6.99
CA VAL A 502 18.23 -22.78 -7.80
C VAL A 502 18.58 -24.24 -7.47
N TRP A 503 19.86 -24.56 -7.31
CA TRP A 503 20.31 -25.91 -6.99
C TRP A 503 19.88 -26.35 -5.59
N LEU A 504 20.13 -25.51 -4.57
CA LEU A 504 19.76 -25.74 -3.17
C LEU A 504 18.25 -25.74 -3.00
N GLY A 505 17.58 -24.70 -3.48
CA GLY A 505 16.12 -24.54 -3.39
C GLY A 505 15.38 -25.65 -4.09
N GLY A 506 15.87 -26.08 -5.27
CA GLY A 506 15.31 -27.22 -5.99
C GLY A 506 15.45 -28.53 -5.20
N ARG A 507 16.62 -28.79 -4.62
CA ARG A 507 16.85 -29.99 -3.80
C ARG A 507 16.02 -30.00 -2.52
N THR A 508 15.82 -28.82 -1.92
CA THR A 508 14.92 -28.66 -0.78
C THR A 508 13.48 -28.94 -1.19
N LEU A 509 13.01 -28.36 -2.30
CA LEU A 509 11.66 -28.56 -2.82
C LEU A 509 11.37 -30.04 -3.12
N ASP A 510 12.33 -30.77 -3.70
CA ASP A 510 12.20 -32.21 -3.97
C ASP A 510 12.05 -33.03 -2.68
N ARG A 511 12.61 -32.56 -1.56
CA ARG A 511 12.56 -33.25 -0.25
C ARG A 511 11.32 -32.88 0.55
N THR A 512 10.92 -31.62 0.55
CA THR A 512 9.91 -31.06 1.46
C THR A 512 8.63 -30.61 0.76
N GLY A 513 8.51 -30.83 -0.56
CA GLY A 513 7.35 -30.41 -1.36
C GLY A 513 5.98 -30.77 -0.76
N PRO A 514 5.74 -32.03 -0.36
CA PRO A 514 4.50 -32.44 0.29
C PRO A 514 4.23 -31.70 1.62
N ASP A 515 5.26 -31.54 2.46
CA ASP A 515 5.15 -30.83 3.74
C ASP A 515 4.83 -29.33 3.53
N LEU A 516 5.43 -28.71 2.51
CA LEU A 516 5.12 -27.34 2.12
C LEU A 516 3.65 -27.20 1.72
N LEU A 517 3.11 -28.14 0.94
CA LEU A 517 1.70 -28.12 0.56
C LEU A 517 0.78 -28.27 1.77
N GLN A 518 1.13 -29.12 2.73
CA GLN A 518 0.36 -29.24 3.98
C GLN A 518 0.37 -27.94 4.77
N ARG A 519 1.53 -27.27 4.90
CA ARG A 519 1.64 -25.95 5.55
C ARG A 519 0.79 -24.89 4.84
N ILE A 520 0.79 -24.88 3.50
CA ILE A 520 -0.06 -23.98 2.70
C ILE A 520 -1.54 -24.22 2.99
N ARG A 521 -1.97 -25.49 3.05
CA ARG A 521 -3.36 -25.86 3.35
C ARG A 521 -3.78 -25.53 4.78
N ALA A 522 -2.85 -25.53 5.72
CA ALA A 522 -3.11 -25.20 7.11
C ALA A 522 -3.39 -23.71 7.35
N PHE A 523 -3.10 -22.83 6.37
CA PHE A 523 -3.51 -21.44 6.49
C PHE A 523 -5.03 -21.32 6.43
N PRO A 524 -5.65 -20.52 7.32
CA PRO A 524 -7.09 -20.33 7.30
C PRO A 524 -7.50 -19.66 5.99
N THR A 525 -8.11 -20.43 5.09
CA THR A 525 -8.85 -19.90 3.95
C THR A 525 -10.17 -19.35 4.48
N THR A 526 -10.22 -18.05 4.74
CA THR A 526 -11.46 -17.36 5.14
C THR A 526 -12.43 -17.22 3.97
#